data_AF-A0A1I3T1A2-F1
#
_entry.id   AF-A0A1I3T1A2-F1
#
_cell.length_a   1.000
_cell.length_b   1.000
_cell.length_c   1.000
_cell.angle_alpha   90.00
_cell.angle_beta   90.00
_cell.angle_gamma   90.00
#
_symmetry.space_group_name_H-M   'P 1'
#
loop_
_entity.id
_entity.type
_entity.pdbx_description
1 polymer ?
#
loop_
_entity_poly.entity_id
_entity_poly.type
_entity_poly.pdbx_seq_one_letter_code
_entity_poly.pdbx_strand_id
1 'polypeptide(L)' 'MSRVVIPLTRVTGNYTVAKVAQDLAPIIEIGGEKFILETPFLGAIRTSELGPTIGTLQHEQGRVLAALDRLFGAF' A
#
# COMPACT_ATOMS: atom_id res chain seq x y z
N MET A 1 -16.82 -14.62 1.16
CA MET A 1 -15.39 -14.80 0.81
C MET A 1 -14.62 -13.57 1.30
N SER A 2 -13.32 -13.70 1.54
CA SER A 2 -12.44 -12.59 1.93
C SER A 2 -11.43 -12.24 0.84
N ARG A 3 -10.77 -11.09 0.97
CA ARG A 3 -9.62 -10.65 0.18
C ARG A 3 -8.54 -10.16 1.11
N VAL A 4 -7.28 -10.46 0.79
CA VAL A 4 -6.13 -9.80 1.40
C VAL A 4 -6.01 -8.41 0.78
N VAL A 5 -5.81 -7.39 1.62
CA VAL A 5 -5.65 -5.99 1.22
C VAL A 5 -4.48 -5.37 1.96
N ILE A 6 -3.88 -4.35 1.34
CA ILE A 6 -2.91 -3.45 2.00
C ILE A 6 -3.59 -2.09 2.15
N PRO A 7 -3.68 -1.52 3.37
CA PRO A 7 -4.26 -0.20 3.57
C PRO A 7 -3.45 0.92 2.91
N LEU A 8 -4.11 2.03 2.60
CA LEU A 8 -3.50 3.26 2.11
C LEU A 8 -3.72 4.40 3.10
N THR A 9 -2.64 4.97 3.63
CA THR A 9 -2.70 6.19 4.48
C THR A 9 -2.37 7.41 3.65
N ARG A 10 -3.23 8.43 3.59
CA ARG A 10 -2.90 9.69 2.89
C ARG A 10 -1.74 10.39 3.62
N VAL A 11 -0.68 10.75 2.90
CA VAL A 11 0.47 11.48 3.45
C VAL A 11 0.01 12.87 3.91
N THR A 12 0.12 13.14 5.22
CA THR A 12 -0.24 14.41 5.84
C THR A 12 0.93 14.96 6.65
N GLY A 13 1.06 16.28 6.75
CA GLY A 13 2.17 16.91 7.48
C GLY A 13 3.55 16.64 6.86
N ASN A 14 4.56 16.45 7.72
CA ASN A 14 5.98 16.39 7.31
C ASN A 14 6.51 14.95 7.17
N TYR A 15 5.70 14.03 6.63
CA TYR A 15 6.18 12.71 6.19
C TYR A 15 6.89 12.86 4.84
N THR A 16 8.17 12.51 4.82
CA THR A 16 9.01 12.56 3.60
C THR A 16 9.52 11.17 3.26
N VAL A 17 9.97 10.98 2.02
CA VAL A 17 10.57 9.74 1.53
C VAL A 17 11.71 9.25 2.44
N ALA A 18 12.47 10.16 3.05
CA ALA A 18 13.57 9.86 3.98
C ALA A 18 13.12 9.44 5.40
N LYS A 19 11.85 9.62 5.77
CA LYS A 19 11.30 9.28 7.11
C LYS A 19 10.46 8.01 7.11
N VAL A 20 10.12 7.49 5.93
CA VAL A 20 9.29 6.30 5.76
C VAL A 20 10.13 5.23 5.08
N ALA A 21 10.15 4.02 5.64
CA ALA A 21 10.89 2.87 5.10
C ALA A 21 10.33 2.48 3.71
N GLN A 22 10.88 3.05 2.63
CA GLN A 22 10.33 2.91 1.27
C GLN A 22 10.36 1.49 0.72
N ASP A 23 11.24 0.65 1.28
CA ASP A 23 11.35 -0.77 0.99
C ASP A 23 10.19 -1.59 1.58
N LEU A 24 9.58 -1.14 2.68
CA LEU A 24 8.51 -1.84 3.38
C LEU A 24 7.14 -1.15 3.24
N ALA A 25 7.10 0.18 3.30
CA ALA A 25 5.90 1.01 3.22
C ALA A 25 6.08 2.14 2.18
N PRO A 26 6.16 1.83 0.88
CA PRO A 26 6.46 2.82 -0.16
C PRO A 26 5.41 3.94 -0.24
N ILE A 27 5.88 5.17 -0.50
CA ILE A 27 4.99 6.29 -0.85
C ILE A 27 4.66 6.20 -2.34
N ILE A 28 3.37 6.04 -2.65
CA ILE A 28 2.80 6.02 -4.00
C ILE A 28 2.02 7.31 -4.28
N GLU A 29 1.74 7.61 -5.54
CA GLU A 29 0.91 8.76 -5.94
C GLU A 29 -0.35 8.28 -6.67
N ILE A 30 -1.50 8.81 -6.29
CA ILE A 30 -2.81 8.47 -6.85
C ILE A 30 -3.54 9.79 -7.13
N GLY A 31 -3.78 10.11 -8.41
CA GLY A 31 -4.49 11.34 -8.79
C GLY A 31 -3.80 12.64 -8.35
N GLY A 32 -2.46 12.64 -8.25
CA GLY A 32 -1.67 13.79 -7.75
C GLY A 32 -1.55 13.86 -6.22
N GLU A 33 -2.17 12.93 -5.49
CA GLU A 33 -2.10 12.87 -4.02
C GLU A 33 -1.22 11.71 -3.56
N LYS A 34 -0.46 11.92 -2.48
CA LYS A 34 0.50 10.94 -1.98
C LYS A 34 -0.10 10.06 -0.89
N PHE A 35 0.15 8.76 -0.99
CA PHE A 35 -0.32 7.74 -0.03
C PHE A 35 0.85 6.84 0.38
N ILE A 36 0.86 6.40 1.63
CA ILE A 36 1.72 5.32 2.10
C ILE A 36 1.00 4.01 1.83
N LEU A 37 1.67 3.08 1.15
CA LEU A 37 1.23 1.69 1.05
C LEU A 37 1.62 0.98 2.37
N GLU A 38 0.67 0.82 3.28
CA GLU A 38 0.93 0.32 4.64
C GLU A 38 1.05 -1.21 4.68
N THR A 39 2.06 -1.77 4.00
CA THR A 39 2.29 -3.22 3.92
C THR A 39 2.32 -3.93 5.28
N PRO A 40 2.88 -3.34 6.37
CA PRO A 40 2.79 -3.92 7.72
C PRO A 40 1.37 -4.07 8.29
N PHE A 41 0.38 -3.33 7.76
CA PHE A 41 -1.04 -3.44 8.11
C PHE A 41 -1.83 -4.30 7.10
N LEU A 42 -1.16 -5.13 6.31
CA LEU A 42 -1.79 -6.14 5.45
C LEU A 42 -2.75 -7.02 6.27
N GLY A 43 -3.96 -7.21 5.75
CA GLY A 43 -5.01 -7.95 6.46
C GLY A 43 -6.08 -8.52 5.52
N ALA A 44 -6.93 -9.39 6.07
CA ALA A 44 -8.05 -9.96 5.33
C ALA A 44 -9.37 -9.24 5.67
N ILE A 45 -10.06 -8.74 4.65
CA ILE A 45 -11.39 -8.11 4.76
C ILE A 45 -12.43 -8.94 4.01
N ARG A 46 -13.71 -8.95 4.46
CA ARG A 46 -14.76 -9.64 3.69
C ARG A 46 -15.05 -8.88 2.41
N THR A 47 -15.29 -9.59 1.31
CA THR A 47 -15.60 -8.95 0.02
C THR A 47 -16.87 -8.08 0.06
N SER A 48 -17.79 -8.35 0.98
CA SER A 48 -18.99 -7.55 1.24
C SER A 48 -18.73 -6.22 1.97
N GLU A 49 -17.54 -6.02 2.51
CA GLU A 49 -17.11 -4.78 3.21
C GLU A 49 -16.22 -3.91 2.32
N LEU A 50 -15.86 -4.38 1.13
CA LEU A 50 -15.18 -3.57 0.13
C LEU A 50 -16.18 -2.58 -0.50
N GLY A 51 -15.84 -1.30 -0.44
CA GLY A 51 -16.56 -0.25 -1.17
C GLY A 51 -16.39 -0.33 -2.69
N PRO A 52 -16.98 0.60 -3.44
CA PRO A 52 -16.84 0.66 -4.89
C PRO A 52 -15.37 0.86 -5.31
N THR A 53 -14.97 0.21 -6.40
CA THR A 53 -13.63 0.39 -7.00
C THR A 53 -13.51 1.79 -7.60
N ILE A 54 -12.54 2.58 -7.12
CA ILE A 54 -12.28 3.96 -7.58
C ILE A 54 -11.08 4.11 -8.53
N GLY A 55 -10.35 3.03 -8.80
CA GLY A 55 -9.15 3.05 -9.65
C GLY A 55 -8.36 1.74 -9.61
N THR A 56 -7.15 1.75 -10.16
CA THR A 56 -6.23 0.60 -10.17
C THR A 56 -4.79 1.03 -9.93
N LEU A 57 -4.05 0.23 -9.16
CA LEU A 57 -2.62 0.38 -8.90
C LEU A 57 -1.76 -0.64 -9.66
N GLN A 58 -2.27 -1.17 -10.79
CA GLN A 58 -1.55 -2.18 -11.56
C GLN A 58 -0.16 -1.71 -12.05
N HIS A 59 0.02 -0.42 -12.29
CA HIS A 59 1.33 0.16 -12.64
C HIS A 59 2.33 0.14 -11.46
N GLU A 60 1.85 0.15 -10.22
CA GLU A 60 2.66 0.04 -9.01
C GLU A 60 2.94 -1.44 -8.62
N GLN A 61 2.49 -2.43 -9.40
CA GLN A 61 2.57 -3.86 -9.04
C GLN A 61 3.99 -4.30 -8.62
N GLY A 62 5.03 -3.82 -9.31
CA GLY A 62 6.43 -4.14 -8.96
C GLY A 62 6.84 -3.61 -7.58
N ARG A 63 6.33 -2.44 -7.18
CA ARG A 63 6.59 -1.85 -5.86
C ARG A 63 5.77 -2.53 -4.76
N VAL A 64 4.54 -2.93 -5.07
CA VAL A 64 3.70 -3.74 -4.15
C VAL A 64 4.36 -5.09 -3.88
N LEU A 65 4.86 -5.78 -4.91
CA LEU A 65 5.57 -7.05 -4.75
C LEU A 65 6.85 -6.89 -3.94
N ALA A 66 7.73 -5.94 -4.28
CA ALA A 66 8.96 -5.70 -3.52
C ALA A 66 8.71 -5.38 -2.03
N ALA A 67 7.63 -4.67 -1.71
CA ALA A 67 7.24 -4.39 -0.33
C ALA A 67 6.71 -5.63 0.42
N LEU A 68 6.01 -6.53 -0.28
CA LEU A 68 5.57 -7.82 0.26
C LEU A 68 6.75 -8.76 0.49
N ASP A 69 7.68 -8.86 -0.47
CA ASP A 69 8.91 -9.63 -0.35
C ASP A 69 9.72 -9.14 0.86
N ARG A 70 9.83 -7.82 1.02
CA ARG A 70 10.46 -7.17 2.19
C ARG A 70 9.75 -7.47 3.51
N LEU A 71 8.41 -7.49 3.54
CA LEU A 71 7.63 -7.85 4.73
C LEU A 71 7.87 -9.30 5.17
N PHE A 72 7.92 -10.24 4.20
CA PHE A 72 8.05 -11.66 4.48
C PHE A 72 9.50 -12.17 4.52
N GLY A 73 10.48 -11.32 4.21
CA GLY A 73 11.90 -11.67 4.19
C GLY A 73 12.31 -12.54 3.00
N ALA A 74 11.57 -12.46 1.89
CA ALA A 74 11.99 -13.01 0.61
C ALA A 74 13.01 -12.04 -0.04
N PHE A 75 14.13 -12.58 -0.50
CA PHE A 75 15.23 -11.86 -1.16
C PHE A 75 15.80 -12.70 -2.30
#